data_AF-A0A415GRX9-F1
#
_entry.id   AF-A0A415GRX9-F1
#
_cell.length_a   1.000
_cell.length_b   1.000
_cell.length_c   1.000
_cell.angle_alpha   90.00
_cell.angle_beta   90.00
_cell.angle_gamma   90.00
#
_symmetry.space_group_name_H-M   'P 1'
#
loop_
_entity.id
_entity.type
_entity.pdbx_description
1 polymer ?
#
loop_
_entity_poly.entity_id
_entity_poly.type
_entity_poly.pdbx_seq_one_letter_code
_entity_poly.pdbx_strand_id
1 'polypeptide(L)' 'MSWITESNRLKHFLYAIPCAFLLTVLFVGGLACGMEFKDRAYGGKWDWLDLLATILGGVLGQMLQILLIYALKCVS' A
#
# COMPACT_ATOMS: atom_id res chain seq x y z
N MET A 1 -17.90 5.37 -15.90
CA MET A 1 -16.80 5.94 -15.08
C MET A 1 -17.02 5.59 -13.61
N SER A 2 -16.67 4.39 -13.17
CA SER A 2 -16.66 4.07 -11.72
C SER A 2 -15.63 2.98 -11.40
N TRP A 3 -14.39 3.22 -11.83
CA TRP A 3 -13.30 2.26 -11.60
C TRP A 3 -12.46 2.60 -10.36
N ILE A 4 -12.57 3.83 -9.83
CA ILE A 4 -11.82 4.29 -8.65
C ILE A 4 -12.70 4.32 -7.39
N THR A 5 -14.03 4.38 -7.54
CA THR A 5 -14.96 4.70 -6.44
C THR A 5 -15.73 3.48 -5.90
N GLU A 6 -15.79 2.37 -6.64
CA GLU A 6 -16.66 1.22 -6.30
C GLU A 6 -16.07 0.26 -5.25
N SER A 7 -14.77 0.32 -4.97
CA SER A 7 -14.09 -0.69 -4.13
C SER A 7 -13.10 -0.03 -3.19
N ASN A 8 -12.86 -0.62 -2.02
CA ASN A 8 -12.03 -0.12 -0.92
C ASN A 8 -10.53 0.15 -1.27
N ARG A 9 -10.16 0.21 -2.56
CA ARG A 9 -8.82 0.50 -3.10
C ARG A 9 -8.16 1.74 -2.55
N LEU A 10 -8.92 2.83 -2.40
CA LEU A 10 -8.38 4.08 -1.86
C LEU A 10 -7.95 3.90 -0.39
N LYS A 11 -8.67 3.08 0.38
CA LYS A 11 -8.30 2.75 1.76
C LYS A 11 -7.08 1.82 1.79
N HIS A 12 -7.02 0.81 0.91
CA HIS A 12 -5.85 -0.05 0.75
C HIS A 12 -4.59 0.76 0.39
N PHE A 13 -4.71 1.69 -0.54
CA PHE A 13 -3.62 2.59 -0.94
C PHE A 13 -3.18 3.51 0.21
N LEU A 14 -4.12 4.14 0.92
CA LEU A 14 -3.80 5.02 2.04
C LEU A 14 -3.22 4.27 3.24
N TYR A 15 -3.67 3.04 3.53
CA TYR A 15 -3.11 2.21 4.61
C TYR A 15 -1.72 1.67 4.27
N ALA A 16 -1.43 1.46 2.98
CA ALA A 16 -0.12 1.01 2.53
C ALA A 16 0.97 2.05 2.81
N ILE A 17 0.67 3.36 2.69
CA ILE A 17 1.66 4.45 2.85
C ILE A 17 2.34 4.45 4.23
N PRO A 18 1.61 4.51 5.38
CA PRO A 18 2.25 4.49 6.70
C PRO A 18 2.89 3.13 7.01
N CYS A 19 2.33 2.02 6.51
CA CYS A 19 2.94 0.70 6.66
C CYS A 19 4.28 0.60 5.91
N ALA A 20 4.36 1.15 4.69
CA ALA A 20 5.58 1.18 3.90
C ALA A 20 6.66 2.04 4.52
N PHE A 21 6.25 3.20 5.04
CA PHE A 21 7.13 4.16 5.70
C PHE A 21 7.82 3.56 6.94
N LEU A 22 7.15 2.62 7.63
CA LEU A 22 7.67 1.97 8.85
C LEU A 22 8.36 0.62 8.59
N LEU A 23 7.83 -0.23 7.69
CA LEU A 23 8.17 -1.66 7.63
C LEU A 23 8.70 -2.13 6.27
N THR A 24 8.84 -1.25 5.28
CA THR A 24 9.36 -1.48 3.91
C THR A 24 8.40 -2.13 2.89
N VAL A 25 8.72 -1.99 1.60
CA VAL A 25 7.88 -2.45 0.47
C VAL A 25 7.56 -3.96 0.47
N LEU A 26 8.46 -4.81 0.98
CA LEU A 26 8.21 -6.26 1.06
C LEU A 26 7.11 -6.59 2.08
N PHE A 27 7.06 -5.84 3.18
CA PHE A 27 5.99 -5.97 4.17
C PHE A 27 4.65 -5.52 3.60
N VAL A 28 4.63 -4.46 2.79
CA VAL A 28 3.43 -3.99 2.09
C VAL A 28 2.92 -5.01 1.08
N GLY A 29 3.81 -5.70 0.37
CA GLY A 29 3.44 -6.81 -0.51
C GLY A 29 2.79 -7.97 0.26
N GLY A 30 3.34 -8.32 1.43
CA GLY A 30 2.74 -9.30 2.33
C GLY A 30 1.38 -8.86 2.90
N LEU A 31 1.26 -7.58 3.27
CA LEU A 31 0.01 -6.97 3.74
C LEU A 31 -1.07 -6.99 2.66
N ALA A 32 -0.70 -6.67 1.41
CA ALA A 32 -1.59 -6.71 0.25
C ALA A 32 -2.11 -8.13 0.00
N CYS A 33 -1.21 -9.11 -0.03
CA CYS A 33 -1.58 -10.52 -0.14
C CYS A 33 -2.45 -10.98 1.04
N GLY A 34 -2.18 -10.53 2.26
CA GLY A 34 -2.96 -10.88 3.45
C GLY A 34 -4.37 -10.29 3.45
N MET A 35 -4.54 -9.05 2.98
CA MET A 35 -5.87 -8.43 2.87
C MET A 35 -6.70 -9.05 1.76
N GLU A 36 -6.11 -9.36 0.61
CA GLU A 36 -6.81 -10.10 -0.46
C GLU A 36 -7.10 -11.56 -0.10
N PHE A 37 -6.19 -12.21 0.64
CA PHE A 37 -6.45 -13.56 1.16
C PHE A 37 -7.62 -13.55 2.14
N LYS A 38 -7.70 -12.53 2.99
CA LYS A 38 -8.85 -12.32 3.89
C LYS A 38 -10.13 -12.12 3.09
N ASP A 39 -10.15 -11.21 2.12
CA ASP A 39 -11.37 -10.96 1.32
C ASP A 39 -11.83 -12.22 0.58
N ARG A 40 -10.91 -13.00 0.03
CA ARG A 40 -11.22 -14.30 -0.58
C ARG A 40 -11.77 -15.31 0.43
N ALA A 41 -11.26 -15.33 1.66
CA ALA A 41 -11.74 -16.22 2.71
C ALA A 41 -13.16 -15.87 3.20
N TYR A 42 -13.54 -14.59 3.13
CA TYR A 42 -14.88 -14.11 3.48
C TYR A 42 -15.90 -14.15 2.31
N GLY A 43 -15.54 -14.78 1.19
CA GLY A 43 -16.41 -14.95 0.02
C GLY A 43 -16.33 -13.81 -1.01
N GLY A 44 -15.40 -12.87 -0.84
CA GLY A 44 -15.06 -11.84 -1.80
C GLY A 44 -14.30 -12.39 -3.02
N LYS A 45 -14.35 -11.67 -4.13
CA LYS A 45 -13.55 -11.98 -5.33
C LYS A 45 -12.13 -11.46 -5.13
N TRP A 46 -11.16 -12.22 -5.65
CA TRP A 46 -9.76 -11.79 -5.65
C TRP A 46 -9.57 -10.63 -6.64
N ASP A 47 -9.27 -9.44 -6.13
CA ASP A 47 -9.06 -8.24 -6.95
C ASP A 47 -7.56 -7.93 -7.05
N TRP A 48 -6.96 -8.31 -8.18
CA TRP A 48 -5.56 -7.99 -8.51
C TRP A 48 -5.27 -6.48 -8.52
N LEU A 49 -6.30 -5.66 -8.71
CA LEU A 49 -6.20 -4.20 -8.69
C LEU A 49 -5.99 -3.65 -7.29
N ASP A 50 -6.59 -4.26 -6.27
CA ASP A 50 -6.44 -3.87 -4.87
C ASP A 50 -5.03 -4.23 -4.38
N LEU A 51 -4.49 -5.37 -4.85
CA LEU A 51 -3.09 -5.74 -4.64
C LEU A 51 -2.12 -4.75 -5.31
N LEU A 52 -2.39 -4.37 -6.56
CA LEU A 52 -1.55 -3.42 -7.30
C LEU A 52 -1.61 -2.01 -6.69
N ALA A 53 -2.77 -1.57 -6.23
CA ALA A 53 -2.93 -0.31 -5.50
C ALA A 53 -2.12 -0.31 -4.19
N THR A 54 -2.15 -1.41 -3.43
CA THR A 54 -1.38 -1.53 -2.19
C THR A 54 0.13 -1.49 -2.44
N ILE A 55 0.62 -2.16 -3.50
CA ILE A 55 2.03 -2.09 -3.91
C ILE A 55 2.43 -0.68 -4.33
N LEU A 56 1.59 0.03 -5.10
CA LEU A 56 1.86 1.42 -5.50
C LEU A 56 1.91 2.37 -4.29
N GLY A 57 1.01 2.22 -3.32
CA GLY A 57 1.06 2.94 -2.05
C GLY A 57 2.33 2.62 -1.25
N GLY A 58 2.80 1.38 -1.33
CA GLY A 58 4.08 0.91 -0.79
C GLY A 58 5.29 1.64 -1.36
N VAL A 59 5.38 1.70 -2.69
CA VAL A 59 6.48 2.39 -3.39
C VAL A 59 6.48 3.88 -3.04
N LEU A 60 5.31 4.53 -2.96
CA LEU A 60 5.20 5.93 -2.58
C LEU A 60 5.62 6.19 -1.13
N GLY A 61 5.22 5.33 -0.19
CA GLY A 61 5.66 5.47 1.21
C GLY A 61 7.17 5.28 1.37
N GLN A 62 7.77 4.37 0.60
CA GLN A 62 9.23 4.18 0.58
C GLN A 62 9.96 5.41 0.00
N MET A 63 9.43 5.99 -1.09
CA MET A 63 9.95 7.24 -1.66
C MET A 63 9.90 8.39 -0.65
N LEU A 64 8.80 8.50 0.11
CA LEU A 64 8.65 9.49 1.16
C LEU A 64 9.66 9.29 2.30
N GLN A 65 9.89 8.04 2.70
CA GLN A 65 10.89 7.68 3.72
C GLN A 65 12.30 8.07 3.29
N ILE A 66 12.69 7.78 2.05
CA ILE A 66 14.00 8.16 1.49
C ILE A 66 14.15 9.68 1.44
N LEU A 67 13.10 10.40 1.01
CA LEU A 67 13.10 11.86 0.96
C LEU A 67 13.26 12.47 2.35
N LEU A 68 12.59 11.93 3.37
CA LEU A 68 12.72 12.36 4.76
C LEU A 68 14.14 12.12 5.31
N ILE A 69 14.72 10.94 5.06
CA ILE A 69 16.10 10.62 5.44
C ILE A 69 17.08 11.60 4.76
N TYR A 70 16.87 11.89 3.48
CA TYR A 70 17.71 12.82 2.74
C TYR A 70 17.61 14.25 3.28
N ALA A 71 16.38 14.71 3.58
CA ALA A 71 16.16 16.02 4.19
C ALA A 71 16.80 16.14 5.58
N LEU A 72 16.67 15.12 6.44
CA LEU A 72 17.34 15.05 7.74
C LEU A 72 18.87 15.11 7.60
N LYS A 73 19.42 14.39 6.62
CA LYS A 73 20.86 14.39 6.35
C LYS A 73 21.38 15.70 5.77
N CYS A 74 20.53 16.47 5.08
CA CYS A 74 20.88 17.81 4.58
C CYS A 74 20.79 18.90 5.66
N VAL A 75 20.00 18.69 6.70
CA VAL A 75 19.82 19.63 7.83
C VAL A 75 20.84 19.41 8.94
N SER A 76 21.36 18.19 9.10
CA SER A 76 22.38 17.83 10.09
C SER A 76 23.80 18.02 9.59
#